data_AF-A0AAW4BR20-F1
#
_entry.id   AF-A0AAW4BR20-F1
#
_cell.length_a   1.000
_cell.length_b   1.000
_cell.length_c   1.000
_cell.angle_alpha   90.00
_cell.angle_beta   90.00
_cell.angle_gamma   90.00
#
_symmetry.space_group_name_H-M   'P 1'
#
loop_
_entity.id
_entity.type
_entity.pdbx_description
1 polymer ?
#
loop_
_entity_poly.entity_id
_entity_poly.type
_entity_poly.pdbx_seq_one_letter_code
_entity_poly.pdbx_strand_id
1 'polypeptide(L)'
;MKIHKTLAPQVYSYSRFSDMEQKKGSSLARQEDYAKKAAEQHGLELNDELVFTDLGKSAFHAIHKKAGAYGAFLKAIEKGLVAKGSYLIVESFDRLSREEAYKAQSDITRLIEADINIITAADGQL
;
A
#
# COMPACT_ATOMS: atom_id res chain seq x y z
N MET A 1 -2.34 -28.42 -22.28
CA MET A 1 -1.93 -28.20 -20.88
C MET A 1 -1.69 -26.71 -20.70
N LYS A 2 -2.63 -25.97 -20.08
CA LYS A 2 -2.42 -24.55 -19.78
C LYS A 2 -1.55 -24.49 -18.53
N ILE A 3 -0.30 -24.09 -18.70
CA ILE A 3 0.59 -23.75 -17.58
C ILE A 3 -0.06 -22.57 -16.86
N HIS A 4 -0.71 -22.85 -15.73
CA HIS A 4 -1.13 -21.81 -14.79
C HIS A 4 0.16 -21.19 -14.25
N LYS A 5 0.52 -20.00 -14.72
CA LYS A 5 1.59 -19.21 -14.13
C LYS A 5 1.10 -18.83 -12.73
N THR A 6 1.50 -19.60 -11.72
CA THR A 6 1.26 -19.24 -10.33
C THR A 6 1.93 -17.90 -10.10
N LEU A 7 1.16 -16.90 -9.70
CA LEU A 7 1.71 -15.59 -9.38
C LEU A 7 2.67 -15.77 -8.21
N ALA A 8 3.90 -15.26 -8.34
CA ALA A 8 4.85 -15.25 -7.25
C ALA A 8 4.47 -14.16 -6.24
N PRO A 9 4.67 -14.38 -4.93
CA PRO A 9 4.58 -13.31 -3.94
C PRO A 9 5.40 -12.09 -4.37
N GLN A 10 4.86 -10.89 -4.13
CA GLN A 10 5.51 -9.62 -4.45
C GLN A 10 5.46 -8.69 -3.24
N VAL A 11 6.32 -7.66 -3.26
CA VAL A 11 6.41 -6.66 -2.20
C VAL A 11 5.90 -5.34 -2.77
N TYR A 12 4.76 -4.91 -2.27
CA TYR A 12 4.05 -3.69 -2.66
C TYR A 12 4.32 -2.60 -1.62
N SER A 13 4.28 -1.33 -2.03
CA SER A 13 4.23 -0.21 -1.08
C SER A 13 3.03 0.70 -1.36
N TYR A 14 2.46 1.26 -0.29
CA TYR A 14 1.39 2.23 -0.40
C TYR A 14 1.65 3.46 0.47
N SER A 15 1.52 4.62 -0.16
CA SER A 15 1.75 5.93 0.44
C SER A 15 0.54 6.83 0.23
N ARG A 16 0.27 7.71 1.20
CA ARG A 16 -0.87 8.63 1.15
C ARG A 16 -0.54 9.96 1.80
N PHE A 17 -1.17 11.03 1.31
CA PHE A 17 -1.10 12.36 1.92
C PHE A 17 -2.46 13.06 1.98
N SER A 18 -2.61 13.91 2.98
CA SER A 18 -3.86 14.57 3.34
C SER A 18 -4.03 15.90 2.58
N ASP A 19 -2.94 16.66 2.41
CA ASP A 19 -2.97 18.02 1.87
C ASP A 19 -1.91 18.30 0.80
N MET A 20 -2.27 19.17 -0.14
CA MET A 20 -1.40 19.69 -1.20
C MET A 20 -0.14 20.40 -0.67
N GLU A 21 -0.18 20.95 0.55
CA GLU A 21 0.99 21.61 1.16
C GLU A 21 2.12 20.64 1.51
N GLN A 22 1.82 19.36 1.69
CA GLN A 22 2.82 18.31 1.90
C GLN A 22 3.54 17.89 0.61
N LYS A 23 3.14 18.41 -0.57
CA LYS A 23 3.83 18.19 -1.86
C LYS A 23 5.21 18.86 -1.94
N LYS A 24 5.63 19.65 -0.95
CA LYS A 24 6.96 20.31 -0.93
C LYS A 24 8.17 19.36 -0.75
N GLY A 25 7.99 18.04 -0.86
CA GLY A 25 9.07 17.09 -1.15
C GLY A 25 9.55 16.22 0.01
N SER A 26 9.20 16.51 1.27
CA SER A 26 9.73 15.75 2.42
C SER A 26 8.89 14.55 2.86
N SER A 27 7.60 14.46 2.50
CA SER A 27 6.75 13.36 3.00
C SER A 27 6.73 12.13 2.08
N LEU A 28 6.71 12.32 0.76
CA LEU A 28 6.72 11.21 -0.19
C LEU A 28 8.09 10.52 -0.23
N ALA A 29 9.17 11.30 -0.36
CA ALA A 29 10.53 10.77 -0.34
C ALA A 29 10.82 10.00 0.95
N ARG A 30 10.27 10.44 2.10
CA ARG A 30 10.40 9.69 3.37
C ARG A 30 9.59 8.40 3.38
N GLN A 31 8.38 8.38 2.83
CA GLN A 31 7.57 7.17 2.73
C GLN A 31 8.19 6.15 1.76
N GLU A 32 8.76 6.62 0.66
CA GLU A 32 9.51 5.77 -0.30
C GLU A 32 10.80 5.22 0.31
N ASP A 33 11.59 6.09 0.98
CA ASP A 33 12.79 5.68 1.72
C ASP A 33 12.47 4.67 2.82
N TYR A 34 11.37 4.90 3.55
CA TYR A 34 10.85 3.95 4.53
C TYR A 34 10.54 2.60 3.87
N ALA A 35 9.82 2.59 2.75
CA ALA A 35 9.43 1.35 2.08
C ALA A 35 10.66 0.53 1.63
N LYS A 36 11.67 1.21 1.08
CA LYS A 36 12.92 0.58 0.66
C LYS A 36 13.69 -0.02 1.83
N LYS A 37 13.93 0.76 2.87
CA LYS A 37 14.61 0.30 4.08
C LYS A 37 13.88 -0.83 4.79
N ALA A 38 12.55 -0.74 4.87
CA ALA A 38 11.73 -1.79 5.47
C ALA A 38 11.82 -3.09 4.66
N ALA A 39 11.82 -3.02 3.33
CA ALA A 39 12.05 -4.19 2.49
C ALA A 39 13.45 -4.78 2.73
N GLU A 40 14.50 -3.96 2.69
CA GLU A 40 15.89 -4.39 2.93
C GLU A 40 16.08 -5.06 4.30
N GLN A 41 15.54 -4.48 5.37
CA GLN A 41 15.61 -5.03 6.73
C GLN A 41 14.98 -6.42 6.85
N HIS A 42 13.97 -6.71 6.03
CA HIS A 42 13.28 -8.00 6.02
C HIS A 42 13.83 -8.95 4.93
N GLY A 43 14.91 -8.58 4.22
CA GLY A 43 15.46 -9.37 3.13
C GLY A 43 14.51 -9.49 1.94
N LEU A 44 13.64 -8.49 1.76
CA LEU A 44 12.63 -8.41 0.72
C LEU A 44 13.07 -7.46 -0.40
N GLU A 45 12.68 -7.77 -1.64
CA GLU A 45 12.91 -6.90 -2.80
C GLU A 45 11.63 -6.12 -3.10
N LEU A 46 11.67 -4.79 -2.88
CA LEU A 46 10.54 -3.92 -3.21
C LEU A 46 10.34 -3.92 -4.73
N ASN A 47 9.11 -4.18 -5.18
CA ASN A 47 8.79 -4.04 -6.59
C ASN A 47 8.49 -2.56 -6.88
N ASP A 48 9.45 -1.87 -7.50
CA ASP A 48 9.37 -0.45 -7.84
C ASP A 48 8.22 -0.11 -8.82
N GLU A 49 7.67 -1.10 -9.54
CA GLU A 49 6.50 -0.92 -10.41
C GLU A 49 5.17 -1.00 -9.63
N LEU A 50 5.21 -1.43 -8.37
CA LEU A 50 4.05 -1.71 -7.52
C LEU A 50 3.96 -0.74 -6.33
N VAL A 51 4.28 0.52 -6.60
CA VAL A 51 4.19 1.65 -5.67
C VAL A 51 2.88 2.40 -5.89
N PHE A 52 2.01 2.39 -4.88
CA PHE A 52 0.69 3.02 -4.94
C PHE A 52 0.67 4.33 -4.16
N THR A 53 0.14 5.41 -4.76
CA THR A 53 0.08 6.72 -4.11
C THR A 53 -1.28 7.39 -4.24
N ASP A 54 -1.85 7.84 -3.12
CA ASP A 54 -3.13 8.54 -3.06
C ASP A 54 -2.93 10.04 -2.78
N LEU A 55 -3.24 10.91 -3.76
CA LEU A 55 -3.16 12.37 -3.60
C LEU A 55 -4.41 12.96 -2.92
N GLY A 56 -4.20 13.89 -1.97
CA GLY A 56 -5.24 14.58 -1.19
C GLY A 56 -6.27 15.39 -2.01
N LYS A 57 -7.32 15.92 -1.35
CA LYS A 57 -8.60 16.39 -1.93
C LYS A 57 -8.57 17.55 -2.95
N SER A 58 -7.44 18.19 -3.24
CA SER A 58 -7.40 19.38 -4.12
C SER A 58 -6.99 19.12 -5.57
N ALA A 59 -6.65 17.88 -5.96
CA ALA A 59 -6.45 17.49 -7.37
C ALA A 59 -7.73 16.91 -8.01
N PHE A 60 -8.90 17.17 -7.43
CA PHE A 60 -10.14 16.48 -7.79
C PHE A 60 -10.91 17.18 -8.91
N HIS A 61 -10.28 17.31 -10.08
CA HIS A 61 -10.98 17.32 -11.36
C HIS A 61 -10.25 16.35 -12.28
N ALA A 62 -10.99 15.35 -12.75
CA ALA A 62 -10.58 14.28 -13.65
C ALA A 62 -9.97 13.02 -13.00
N ILE A 63 -10.79 11.96 -13.07
CA ILE A 63 -10.41 10.55 -13.26
C ILE A 63 -10.26 9.70 -11.97
N HIS A 64 -11.33 8.93 -11.71
CA HIS A 64 -11.53 7.85 -10.71
C HIS A 64 -11.95 8.19 -9.26
N LYS A 65 -13.04 8.95 -9.15
CA LYS A 65 -13.92 9.03 -7.96
C LYS A 65 -14.67 7.71 -7.73
N LYS A 66 -14.02 6.66 -7.18
CA LYS A 66 -14.71 5.56 -6.48
C LYS A 66 -13.83 4.57 -5.69
N ALA A 67 -12.52 4.54 -5.90
CA ALA A 67 -11.58 3.77 -5.07
C ALA A 67 -10.19 4.33 -5.35
N GLY A 68 -9.53 4.94 -4.36
CA GLY A 68 -8.12 5.35 -4.50
C GLY A 68 -7.20 4.15 -4.79
N ALA A 69 -5.89 4.38 -4.90
CA ALA A 69 -4.92 3.36 -5.25
C ALA A 69 -5.00 2.12 -4.31
N TYR A 70 -5.26 2.35 -3.02
CA TYR A 70 -5.49 1.26 -2.06
C TYR A 70 -6.76 0.43 -2.35
N GLY A 71 -7.86 1.07 -2.73
CA GLY A 71 -9.07 0.35 -3.10
C GLY A 71 -8.92 -0.45 -4.40
N ALA A 72 -8.01 -0.04 -5.30
CA ALA A 72 -7.63 -0.83 -6.47
C ALA A 72 -6.80 -2.06 -6.07
N PHE A 73 -5.88 -1.91 -5.10
CA PHE A 73 -5.11 -3.02 -4.54
C PHE A 73 -6.01 -4.08 -3.88
N LEU A 74 -6.97 -3.67 -3.04
CA LEU A 74 -7.95 -4.60 -2.43
C LEU A 74 -8.74 -5.38 -3.50
N LYS A 75 -9.19 -4.71 -4.56
CA LYS A 75 -9.87 -5.39 -5.69
C LYS A 75 -8.95 -6.33 -6.47
N ALA A 76 -7.65 -6.03 -6.55
CA ALA A 76 -6.68 -6.91 -7.20
C ALA A 76 -6.48 -8.19 -6.38
N ILE A 77 -6.46 -8.09 -5.06
CA ILE A 77 -6.48 -9.23 -4.14
C ILE A 77 -7.73 -10.09 -4.36
N GLU A 78 -8.93 -9.47 -4.33
CA GLU A 78 -10.20 -10.17 -4.54
C GLU A 78 -10.27 -10.91 -5.90
N LYS A 79 -9.61 -10.37 -6.92
CA LYS A 79 -9.52 -10.97 -8.26
C LYS A 79 -8.42 -12.04 -8.40
N GLY A 80 -7.65 -12.30 -7.33
CA GLY A 80 -6.52 -13.23 -7.37
C GLY A 80 -5.36 -12.74 -8.23
N LEU A 81 -5.25 -11.43 -8.46
CA LEU A 81 -4.15 -10.80 -9.20
C LEU A 81 -2.95 -10.47 -8.30
N VAL A 82 -3.15 -10.52 -6.98
CA VAL A 82 -2.10 -10.46 -5.98
C VAL A 82 -1.90 -11.87 -5.43
N ALA A 83 -0.66 -12.36 -5.46
CA ALA A 83 -0.33 -13.67 -4.94
C ALA A 83 -0.45 -13.68 -3.41
N LYS A 84 -0.96 -14.79 -2.86
CA LYS A 84 -0.86 -15.09 -1.43
C LYS A 84 0.61 -15.12 -0.98
N GLY A 85 0.87 -14.72 0.25
CA GLY A 85 2.22 -14.51 0.81
C GLY A 85 2.88 -13.20 0.38
N SER A 86 2.21 -12.35 -0.42
CA SER A 86 2.73 -11.02 -0.78
C SER A 86 2.81 -10.11 0.44
N TYR A 87 3.61 -9.06 0.34
CA TYR A 87 3.82 -8.06 1.40
C TYR A 87 3.26 -6.71 0.96
N LEU A 88 2.57 -6.02 1.86
CA LEU A 88 2.20 -4.62 1.72
C LEU A 88 2.95 -3.79 2.77
N ILE A 89 3.81 -2.90 2.31
CA ILE A 89 4.55 -1.96 3.16
C ILE A 89 3.80 -0.63 3.20
N VAL A 90 3.51 -0.14 4.40
CA VAL A 90 2.88 1.17 4.64
C VAL A 90 3.56 1.87 5.81
N GLU A 91 3.63 3.20 5.80
CA GLU A 91 4.21 3.92 6.95
C GLU A 91 3.39 3.67 8.22
N SER A 92 2.06 3.74 8.13
CA SER A 92 1.17 3.54 9.28
C SER A 92 -0.22 3.08 8.84
N PHE A 93 -0.96 2.41 9.73
CA PHE A 93 -2.29 1.89 9.41
C PHE A 93 -3.32 2.98 9.10
N ASP A 94 -3.17 4.20 9.63
CA ASP A 94 -4.04 5.33 9.29
C ASP A 94 -3.88 5.79 7.82
N ARG A 95 -2.81 5.37 7.13
CA ARG A 95 -2.68 5.57 5.68
C ARG A 95 -3.70 4.74 4.89
N LEU A 96 -4.09 3.57 5.38
CA LEU A 96 -4.99 2.63 4.69
C LEU A 96 -6.42 3.18 4.53
N SER A 97 -6.95 3.87 5.54
CA SER A 97 -8.35 4.36 5.52
C SER A 97 -8.46 5.89 5.53
N ARG A 98 -9.26 6.45 4.61
CA ARG A 98 -9.63 7.89 4.56
C ARG A 98 -10.73 8.28 5.55
N GLU A 99 -11.38 7.29 6.16
CA GLU A 99 -12.50 7.46 7.08
C GLU A 99 -12.09 7.01 8.49
N GLU A 100 -12.95 7.28 9.48
CA GLU A 100 -12.76 7.03 10.92
C GLU A 100 -11.99 5.74 11.22
N ALA A 101 -11.16 5.78 12.27
CA ALA A 101 -10.19 4.74 12.64
C ALA A 101 -10.73 3.29 12.60
N TYR A 102 -12.03 3.10 12.81
CA TYR A 102 -12.72 1.81 12.72
C TYR A 102 -12.59 1.11 11.35
N LYS A 103 -12.56 1.84 10.23
CA LYS A 103 -12.42 1.22 8.90
C LYS A 103 -11.02 0.65 8.63
N ALA A 104 -9.99 1.20 9.26
CA ALA A 104 -8.63 0.64 9.17
C ALA A 104 -8.54 -0.78 9.74
N GLN A 105 -9.31 -1.08 10.80
CA GLN A 105 -9.35 -2.43 11.39
C GLN A 105 -9.94 -3.46 10.42
N SER A 106 -11.05 -3.14 9.76
CA SER A 106 -11.65 -4.01 8.75
C SER A 106 -10.71 -4.28 7.58
N ASP A 107 -9.93 -3.28 7.18
CA ASP A 107 -8.98 -3.41 6.07
C ASP A 107 -7.78 -4.28 6.44
N ILE A 108 -7.27 -4.17 7.67
CA ILE A 108 -6.24 -5.08 8.21
C ILE A 108 -6.75 -6.52 8.22
N THR A 109 -7.97 -6.75 8.71
CA THR A 109 -8.57 -8.11 8.73
C THR A 109 -8.63 -8.69 7.32
N ARG A 110 -9.09 -7.93 6.33
CA ARG A 110 -9.18 -8.39 4.93
C ARG A 110 -7.82 -8.76 4.35
N LEU A 111 -6.78 -7.98 4.63
CA LEU A 111 -5.43 -8.28 4.18
C LEU A 111 -4.91 -9.59 4.78
N ILE A 112 -5.12 -9.80 6.08
CA ILE A 112 -4.72 -11.04 6.77
C ILE A 112 -5.49 -12.25 6.22
N GLU A 113 -6.81 -12.13 6.04
CA GLU A 113 -7.64 -13.19 5.47
C GLU A 113 -7.23 -13.56 4.03
N ALA A 114 -6.68 -12.59 3.30
CA ALA A 114 -6.15 -12.79 1.97
C ALA A 114 -4.72 -13.36 1.93
N ASP A 115 -4.12 -13.67 3.09
CA ASP A 115 -2.74 -14.12 3.23
C ASP A 115 -1.73 -13.08 2.71
N ILE A 116 -1.97 -11.80 3.07
CA ILE A 116 -1.08 -10.68 2.76
C ILE A 116 -0.39 -10.24 4.05
N ASN A 117 0.94 -10.24 4.03
CA ASN A 117 1.78 -9.74 5.11
C ASN A 117 1.80 -8.22 5.11
N ILE A 118 1.75 -7.58 6.28
CA ILE A 118 1.79 -6.12 6.39
C ILE A 118 3.03 -5.71 7.18
N ILE A 119 3.80 -4.77 6.63
CA ILE A 119 4.94 -4.15 7.31
C ILE A 119 4.60 -2.69 7.55
N THR A 120 4.73 -2.24 8.80
CA THR A 120 4.45 -0.86 9.21
C THR A 120 5.62 -0.23 9.94
N ALA A 121 5.73 1.11 9.92
CA ALA A 121 6.69 1.82 10.75
C ALA A 121 6.19 1.77 12.19
N ALA A 122 6.60 0.76 12.94
CA ALA A 122 6.40 0.75 14.39
C ALA A 122 7.37 1.77 15.00
N ASP A 123 6.82 2.84 15.57
CA ASP A 123 7.54 3.81 16.43
C ASP A 123 8.76 4.52 15.82
N GLY A 124 8.64 5.02 14.58
CA GLY A 124 9.51 6.11 14.10
C GLY A 124 11.01 5.83 14.09
N GLN A 125 11.44 4.57 14.18
CA GLN A 125 12.83 4.17 14.04
C GLN A 125 13.02 3.37 12.76
N LEU A 126 13.59 4.05 11.78
CA LEU A 126 14.53 3.48 10.82
C LEU A 126 15.86 4.21 10.95
#